data_AF-A0A6A5TUK4-F1
#
_entry.id   AF-A0A6A5TUK4-F1
#
_cell.length_a   1.000
_cell.length_b   1.000
_cell.length_c   1.000
_cell.angle_alpha   90.00
_cell.angle_beta   90.00
_cell.angle_gamma   90.00
#
_symmetry.space_group_name_H-M   'P 1'
#
loop_
_entity.id
_entity.type
_entity.pdbx_description
1 polymer ?
#
loop_
_entity_poly.entity_id
_entity_poly.type
_entity_poly.pdbx_seq_one_letter_code
_entity_poly.pdbx_strand_id
1 'polypeptide(L)'
;MPYLHWDINGLRLERQKHWDDNPGTWDSISTPSEGTAQESLVRSYLNNPDHTYHSLHTRRTLDQYYYHTILDTAYRDDSQVLTSYQDNRKVLFQAITMVDQLWLWVLTGSDGSPDIVLTCFPPIGEMDAEHNKEHPDPYNDTDILERVKNYLRTETSSVRSVYDLAGVITAMCSRMYLDPSTTINLGTPEKGNDVQFADIYEAAIGAVTEQESKSFKEFTNLPTENVAEIKGEIESLYKIKDVLDELNIMLVLFQDQKRVFKTLQSLLQSINVGRYPPIDSQKTDAKYQTDPDEGGSKKNAAQSVVGDVFDEEDDSASEIIEDIINDHADNEEELESRKRKYPRLKRTPLSNMTARRHDIPATGLPIDVVNSSIEDIRGMMDRAKQARKALNFLVDLKFKHNNVIDSKKALNMSQTTTDLTRQIRESGEQSVILAEKTATLTTRITESTEATKQSVTETAALAIKADRDGRTVMVFTVVTIIFVSLCSTN
;
A
#
# COMPACT_ATOMS: atom_id res chain seq x y z
N MET A 1 -27.84 -8.32 2.86
CA MET A 1 -26.70 -8.78 2.02
C MET A 1 -25.84 -7.58 1.74
N PRO A 2 -24.53 -7.61 2.07
CA PRO A 2 -23.64 -6.49 1.81
C PRO A 2 -23.42 -6.28 0.31
N TYR A 3 -23.33 -5.03 -0.14
CA TYR A 3 -22.92 -4.71 -1.50
C TYR A 3 -22.09 -3.42 -1.56
N LEU A 4 -21.19 -3.36 -2.54
CA LEU A 4 -20.35 -2.18 -2.76
C LEU A 4 -21.14 -1.07 -3.44
N HIS A 5 -20.95 0.13 -2.94
CA HIS A 5 -21.46 1.37 -3.50
C HIS A 5 -20.43 2.48 -3.26
N TRP A 6 -20.83 3.72 -3.49
CA TRP A 6 -20.09 4.92 -3.16
C TRP A 6 -21.01 6.01 -2.60
N ASP A 7 -20.41 7.07 -2.06
CA ASP A 7 -21.09 8.30 -1.66
C ASP A 7 -20.13 9.51 -1.69
N ILE A 8 -20.66 10.71 -1.45
CA ILE A 8 -19.88 11.94 -1.30
C ILE A 8 -19.38 12.07 0.13
N ASN A 9 -18.07 12.25 0.29
CA ASN A 9 -17.39 12.23 1.58
C ASN A 9 -17.91 13.33 2.54
N GLY A 10 -18.17 14.54 2.02
CA GLY A 10 -18.75 15.64 2.81
C GLY A 10 -20.12 15.29 3.40
N LEU A 11 -21.04 14.76 2.58
CA LEU A 11 -22.38 14.35 3.03
C LEU A 11 -22.31 13.17 4.01
N ARG A 12 -21.37 12.25 3.82
CA ARG A 12 -21.09 11.18 4.78
C ARG A 12 -20.69 11.73 6.15
N LEU A 13 -19.75 12.67 6.19
CA LEU A 13 -19.27 13.28 7.43
C LEU A 13 -20.39 14.06 8.14
N GLU A 14 -21.25 14.76 7.39
CA GLU A 14 -22.42 15.44 7.95
C GLU A 14 -23.36 14.44 8.64
N ARG A 15 -23.68 13.32 7.98
CA ARG A 15 -24.52 12.28 8.59
C ARG A 15 -23.87 11.62 9.80
N GLN A 16 -22.56 11.43 9.79
CA GLN A 16 -21.82 10.87 10.93
C GLN A 16 -21.83 11.82 12.13
N LYS A 17 -21.74 13.13 11.91
CA LYS A 17 -21.83 14.12 13.00
C LYS A 17 -23.15 14.01 13.77
N HIS A 18 -24.27 13.83 13.07
CA HIS A 18 -25.57 13.59 13.69
C HIS A 18 -25.66 12.28 14.49
N TRP A 19 -24.73 11.34 14.28
CA TRP A 19 -24.66 10.09 15.03
C TRP A 19 -23.82 10.22 16.30
N ASP A 20 -22.69 10.91 16.21
CA ASP A 20 -21.76 11.09 17.34
C ASP A 20 -22.30 12.10 18.38
N ASP A 21 -23.21 13.00 17.96
CA ASP A 21 -23.95 13.87 18.87
C ASP A 21 -24.88 13.02 19.77
N ASN A 22 -24.46 12.88 21.04
CA ASN A 22 -25.02 11.99 22.06
C ASN A 22 -26.56 12.02 22.14
N PRO A 23 -27.30 10.89 22.05
CA PRO A 23 -28.77 10.84 22.15
C PRO A 23 -29.34 11.50 23.41
N GLY A 24 -28.56 11.60 24.49
CA GLY A 24 -28.95 12.27 25.74
C GLY A 24 -29.02 13.81 25.70
N THR A 25 -28.58 14.47 24.63
CA THR A 25 -28.65 15.95 24.46
C THR A 25 -29.81 16.42 23.59
N TRP A 26 -30.57 15.50 23.00
CA TRP A 26 -31.64 15.82 22.04
C TRP A 26 -32.95 16.20 22.73
N ASP A 27 -33.03 16.07 24.06
CA ASP A 27 -34.17 16.54 24.88
C ASP A 27 -34.34 18.07 24.86
N SER A 28 -33.35 18.83 24.37
CA SER A 28 -33.33 20.29 24.47
C SER A 28 -33.43 21.07 23.15
N ILE A 29 -33.62 20.44 21.99
CA ILE A 29 -33.73 21.16 20.70
C ILE A 29 -35.10 20.92 20.05
N SER A 30 -35.87 22.01 20.06
CA SER A 30 -37.00 22.46 19.24
C SER A 30 -37.46 21.55 18.09
N THR A 31 -38.78 21.32 18.06
CA THR A 31 -39.68 20.98 16.93
C THR A 31 -39.13 20.17 15.72
N PRO A 32 -39.84 19.12 15.25
CA PRO A 32 -39.47 18.27 14.09
C PRO A 32 -39.23 18.95 12.72
N SER A 33 -39.24 20.28 12.63
CA SER A 33 -39.28 21.03 11.37
C SER A 33 -37.95 21.63 10.91
N GLU A 34 -36.84 21.49 11.66
CA GLU A 34 -35.56 22.15 11.34
C GLU A 34 -34.46 21.21 10.82
N GLY A 35 -34.68 19.89 10.76
CA GLY A 35 -33.69 18.89 10.32
C GLY A 35 -34.02 18.24 8.97
N THR A 36 -33.04 17.54 8.37
CA THR A 36 -33.28 16.76 7.14
C THR A 36 -34.26 15.60 7.39
N ALA A 37 -34.86 15.04 6.33
CA ALA A 37 -35.75 13.88 6.46
C ALA A 37 -35.05 12.67 7.12
N GLN A 38 -33.78 12.46 6.78
CA GLN A 38 -32.95 11.41 7.38
C GLN A 38 -32.67 11.66 8.85
N GLU A 39 -32.34 12.90 9.21
CA GLU A 39 -32.11 13.28 10.61
C GLU A 39 -33.36 13.08 11.46
N SER A 40 -34.53 13.48 10.95
CA SER A 40 -35.81 13.28 11.64
C SER A 40 -36.13 11.79 11.86
N LEU A 41 -35.79 10.94 10.89
CA LEU A 41 -35.94 9.49 11.00
C LEU A 41 -35.01 8.91 12.07
N VAL A 42 -33.73 9.28 12.06
CA VAL A 42 -32.72 8.80 13.02
C VAL A 42 -33.08 9.26 14.44
N ARG A 43 -33.43 10.54 14.63
CA ARG A 43 -33.93 11.09 15.89
C ARG A 43 -35.11 10.28 16.44
N SER A 44 -36.10 10.02 15.59
CA SER A 44 -37.31 9.26 15.99
C SER A 44 -36.99 7.81 16.33
N TYR A 45 -36.02 7.20 15.65
CA TYR A 45 -35.59 5.83 15.89
C TYR A 45 -34.81 5.70 17.22
N LEU A 46 -33.88 6.62 17.48
CA LEU A 46 -33.01 6.61 18.67
C LEU A 46 -33.73 7.05 19.94
N ASN A 47 -34.67 8.01 19.85
CA ASN A 47 -35.43 8.51 20.99
C ASN A 47 -36.66 7.65 21.33
N ASN A 48 -36.68 6.40 20.91
CA ASN A 48 -37.81 5.54 21.18
C ASN A 48 -37.87 5.17 22.68
N PRO A 49 -38.96 5.50 23.39
CA PRO A 49 -39.06 5.36 24.85
C PRO A 49 -38.99 3.91 25.36
N ASP A 50 -39.23 2.93 24.49
CA ASP A 50 -39.21 1.52 24.88
C ASP A 50 -37.78 0.94 24.91
N HIS A 51 -36.75 1.67 24.45
CA HIS A 51 -35.34 1.22 24.33
C HIS A 51 -35.16 -0.19 23.72
N THR A 52 -36.17 -0.69 23.01
CA THR A 52 -36.24 -2.05 22.45
C THR A 52 -35.54 -2.13 21.09
N TYR A 53 -35.17 -0.99 20.51
CA TYR A 53 -34.63 -0.92 19.17
C TYR A 53 -33.16 -1.30 19.13
N HIS A 54 -32.85 -2.10 18.11
CA HIS A 54 -31.54 -2.66 17.83
C HIS A 54 -30.60 -1.59 17.26
N SER A 55 -29.32 -1.93 17.10
CA SER A 55 -28.35 -1.08 16.40
C SER A 55 -28.88 -0.69 15.01
N LEU A 56 -29.00 0.61 14.74
CA LEU A 56 -29.33 1.10 13.41
C LEU A 56 -28.22 0.67 12.44
N HIS A 57 -28.61 0.03 11.33
CA HIS A 57 -27.67 -0.33 10.27
C HIS A 57 -27.51 0.85 9.30
N THR A 58 -26.60 1.76 9.65
CA THR A 58 -26.20 2.86 8.76
C THR A 58 -25.31 2.35 7.61
N ARG A 59 -25.24 3.15 6.52
CA ARG A 59 -24.23 2.95 5.47
C ARG A 59 -22.85 3.06 6.10
N ARG A 60 -21.92 2.19 5.71
CA ARG A 60 -20.56 2.15 6.26
C ARG A 60 -19.55 2.38 5.16
N THR A 61 -18.42 2.99 5.48
CA THR A 61 -17.25 2.94 4.59
C THR A 61 -16.72 1.50 4.51
N LEU A 62 -15.81 1.25 3.56
CA LEU A 62 -15.19 -0.05 3.38
C LEU A 62 -14.50 -0.56 4.67
N ASP A 63 -13.76 0.30 5.37
CA ASP A 63 -13.08 -0.05 6.62
C ASP A 63 -14.05 -0.20 7.79
N GLN A 64 -15.06 0.65 7.93
CA GLN A 64 -16.11 0.52 8.94
C GLN A 64 -16.89 -0.80 8.81
N TYR A 65 -17.06 -1.28 7.57
CA TYR A 65 -17.69 -2.57 7.32
C TYR A 65 -16.82 -3.74 7.81
N TYR A 66 -15.53 -3.73 7.47
CA TYR A 66 -14.65 -4.87 7.73
C TYR A 66 -14.12 -4.90 9.17
N TYR A 67 -13.64 -3.76 9.66
CA TYR A 67 -12.98 -3.63 10.96
C TYR A 67 -13.96 -3.23 12.08
N HIS A 68 -14.99 -4.05 12.29
CA HIS A 68 -16.05 -3.79 13.28
C HIS A 68 -15.57 -3.67 14.74
N THR A 69 -14.35 -4.11 15.07
CA THR A 69 -13.75 -3.97 16.40
C THR A 69 -12.93 -2.69 16.57
N ILE A 70 -12.64 -1.97 15.49
CA ILE A 70 -11.91 -0.70 15.53
C ILE A 70 -12.92 0.42 15.81
N LEU A 71 -12.64 1.22 16.84
CA LEU A 71 -13.53 2.30 17.27
C LEU A 71 -13.53 3.50 16.31
N ASP A 72 -12.40 3.75 15.66
CA ASP A 72 -12.21 4.86 14.73
C ASP A 72 -11.46 4.40 13.48
N THR A 73 -12.11 4.53 12.33
CA THR A 73 -11.57 4.19 11.01
C THR A 73 -11.21 5.43 10.19
N ALA A 74 -11.35 6.65 10.73
CA ALA A 74 -11.21 7.88 9.96
C ALA A 74 -9.88 7.96 9.18
N TYR A 75 -8.77 7.58 9.80
CA TYR A 75 -7.47 7.53 9.14
C TYR A 75 -7.45 6.61 7.91
N ARG A 76 -8.15 5.47 7.98
CA ARG A 76 -8.24 4.49 6.88
C ARG A 76 -9.21 4.96 5.79
N ASP A 77 -10.31 5.58 6.22
CA ASP A 77 -11.32 6.17 5.32
C ASP A 77 -10.71 7.29 4.47
N ASP A 78 -9.85 8.12 5.07
CA ASP A 78 -9.13 9.20 4.38
C ASP A 78 -8.05 8.67 3.43
N SER A 79 -7.51 7.48 3.68
CA SER A 79 -6.49 6.86 2.83
C SER A 79 -7.05 5.92 1.76
N GLN A 80 -8.38 5.85 1.57
CA GLN A 80 -8.96 4.93 0.60
C GLN A 80 -8.39 5.13 -0.82
N VAL A 81 -8.29 4.07 -1.62
CA VAL A 81 -7.74 4.10 -2.98
C VAL A 81 -8.54 5.06 -3.88
N LEU A 82 -9.87 5.08 -3.73
CA LEU A 82 -10.74 6.02 -4.44
C LEU A 82 -10.43 7.48 -4.05
N THR A 83 -10.25 7.75 -2.76
CA THR A 83 -9.87 9.06 -2.23
C THR A 83 -8.52 9.50 -2.80
N SER A 84 -7.51 8.64 -2.69
CA SER A 84 -6.14 8.88 -3.18
C SER A 84 -6.07 9.15 -4.69
N TYR A 85 -6.93 8.51 -5.49
CA TYR A 85 -7.02 8.74 -6.93
C TYR A 85 -7.50 10.16 -7.28
N GLN A 86 -8.27 10.77 -6.39
CA GLN A 86 -8.85 12.10 -6.55
C GLN A 86 -7.94 13.21 -6.03
N ASP A 87 -7.00 12.98 -5.10
CA ASP A 87 -6.19 14.03 -4.47
C ASP A 87 -5.44 14.95 -5.46
N ASN A 88 -5.01 14.39 -6.60
CA ASN A 88 -4.30 15.15 -7.65
C ASN A 88 -5.24 15.73 -8.72
N ARG A 89 -6.54 15.48 -8.61
CA ARG A 89 -7.59 15.95 -9.49
C ARG A 89 -8.39 16.97 -8.71
N LYS A 90 -8.48 18.22 -9.18
CA LYS A 90 -9.27 19.26 -8.53
C LYS A 90 -10.77 18.95 -8.65
N VAL A 91 -11.24 17.93 -7.95
CA VAL A 91 -12.64 17.51 -7.90
C VAL A 91 -13.38 18.39 -6.90
N LEU A 92 -14.63 18.72 -7.21
CA LEU A 92 -15.49 19.51 -6.32
C LEU A 92 -16.05 18.64 -5.19
N PHE A 93 -16.44 17.40 -5.53
CA PHE A 93 -16.97 16.43 -4.59
C PHE A 93 -16.09 15.20 -4.55
N GLN A 94 -15.57 14.89 -3.38
CA GLN A 94 -14.74 13.72 -3.16
C GLN A 94 -15.64 12.49 -2.95
N ALA A 95 -15.56 11.53 -3.86
CA ALA A 95 -16.25 10.25 -3.72
C ALA A 95 -15.49 9.33 -2.76
N ILE A 96 -16.21 8.51 -1.99
CA ILE A 96 -15.65 7.49 -1.09
C ILE A 96 -16.40 6.17 -1.28
N THR A 97 -15.70 5.04 -1.13
CA THR A 97 -16.28 3.71 -1.29
C THR A 97 -17.08 3.35 -0.04
N MET A 98 -18.32 2.90 -0.27
CA MET A 98 -19.28 2.55 0.76
C MET A 98 -19.69 1.08 0.62
N VAL A 99 -20.10 0.51 1.75
CA VAL A 99 -20.76 -0.79 1.83
C VAL A 99 -22.17 -0.57 2.36
N ASP A 100 -23.14 -0.90 1.50
CA ASP A 100 -24.55 -0.84 1.81
C ASP A 100 -25.10 -2.25 2.09
N GLN A 101 -26.32 -2.30 2.64
CA GLN A 101 -26.99 -3.55 2.98
C GLN A 101 -28.31 -3.66 2.23
N LEU A 102 -28.42 -4.69 1.38
CA LEU A 102 -29.69 -5.05 0.76
C LEU A 102 -30.53 -5.83 1.76
N TRP A 103 -31.67 -5.25 2.11
CA TRP A 103 -32.77 -5.88 2.81
C TRP A 103 -33.91 -6.13 1.84
N LEU A 104 -34.34 -7.38 1.72
CA LEU A 104 -35.35 -7.78 0.76
C LEU A 104 -36.28 -8.81 1.38
N TRP A 105 -37.58 -8.53 1.34
CA TRP A 105 -38.64 -9.43 1.78
C TRP A 105 -39.57 -9.73 0.63
N VAL A 106 -39.88 -11.01 0.45
CA VAL A 106 -40.97 -11.46 -0.42
C VAL A 106 -42.15 -11.80 0.47
N LEU A 107 -43.23 -11.04 0.34
CA LEU A 107 -44.42 -11.15 1.17
C LEU A 107 -45.55 -11.84 0.39
N THR A 108 -46.38 -12.58 1.12
CA THR A 108 -47.61 -13.17 0.59
C THR A 108 -48.73 -12.15 0.56
N GLY A 109 -49.38 -12.04 -0.58
CA GLY A 109 -50.54 -11.20 -0.79
C GLY A 109 -51.81 -11.76 -0.19
N SER A 110 -52.90 -11.07 -0.47
CA SER A 110 -54.25 -11.37 0.03
C SER A 110 -54.74 -12.77 -0.35
N ASP A 111 -54.22 -13.32 -1.46
CA ASP A 111 -54.57 -14.64 -1.98
C ASP A 111 -53.68 -15.77 -1.43
N GLY A 112 -52.76 -15.45 -0.50
CA GLY A 112 -51.80 -16.38 0.06
C GLY A 112 -50.61 -16.72 -0.85
N SER A 113 -50.55 -16.13 -2.06
CA SER A 113 -49.44 -16.29 -2.98
C SER A 113 -48.42 -15.15 -2.82
N PRO A 114 -47.12 -15.39 -3.06
CA PRO A 114 -46.11 -14.34 -2.99
C PRO A 114 -46.26 -13.37 -4.17
N ASP A 115 -46.71 -12.14 -3.91
CA ASP A 115 -47.02 -11.12 -4.93
C ASP A 115 -46.42 -9.72 -4.61
N ILE A 116 -45.80 -9.54 -3.43
CA ILE A 116 -45.18 -8.28 -3.01
C ILE A 116 -43.69 -8.46 -2.70
N VAL A 117 -42.85 -7.55 -3.21
CA VAL A 117 -41.45 -7.40 -2.81
C VAL A 117 -41.28 -6.09 -2.06
N LEU A 118 -40.72 -6.13 -0.85
CA LEU A 118 -40.35 -4.96 -0.07
C LEU A 118 -38.82 -4.87 -0.01
N THR A 119 -38.27 -3.72 -0.39
CA THR A 119 -36.84 -3.40 -0.32
C THR A 119 -36.66 -1.90 -0.11
N CYS A 120 -35.50 -1.47 0.36
CA CYS A 120 -35.17 -0.07 0.56
C CYS A 120 -33.77 0.21 0.01
N PHE A 121 -33.59 1.37 -0.62
CA PHE A 121 -32.29 1.85 -1.11
C PHE A 121 -32.02 3.23 -0.52
N PRO A 122 -30.84 3.46 0.08
CA PRO A 122 -30.48 4.79 0.51
C PRO A 122 -30.23 5.68 -0.71
N PRO A 123 -30.63 6.97 -0.69
CA PRO A 123 -30.24 7.91 -1.72
C PRO A 123 -28.73 8.17 -1.66
N ILE A 124 -28.13 8.42 -2.81
CA ILE A 124 -26.70 8.68 -2.97
C ILE A 124 -26.52 10.15 -3.31
N GLY A 125 -25.69 10.86 -2.55
CA GLY A 125 -25.23 12.17 -2.97
C GLY A 125 -26.31 13.22 -3.28
N GLU A 126 -27.51 13.14 -2.64
CA GLU A 126 -28.60 14.08 -2.93
C GLU A 126 -28.13 15.53 -2.82
N MET A 127 -28.18 16.22 -3.94
CA MET A 127 -27.79 17.62 -4.10
C MET A 127 -28.97 18.45 -4.59
N ASP A 128 -28.89 19.76 -4.36
CA ASP A 128 -29.83 20.68 -4.98
C ASP A 128 -29.67 20.68 -6.51
N ALA A 129 -30.66 21.24 -7.19
CA ALA A 129 -30.68 21.27 -8.66
C ALA A 129 -29.54 22.11 -9.27
N GLU A 130 -28.92 23.00 -8.49
CA GLU A 130 -27.83 23.87 -8.95
C GLU A 130 -26.52 23.09 -9.06
N HIS A 131 -26.22 22.26 -8.06
CA HIS A 131 -24.99 21.46 -8.00
C HIS A 131 -25.10 20.09 -8.68
N ASN A 132 -26.29 19.67 -9.14
CA ASN A 132 -26.50 18.37 -9.76
C ASN A 132 -25.65 18.11 -11.04
N LYS A 133 -25.22 19.17 -11.75
CA LYS A 133 -24.32 19.03 -12.92
C LYS A 133 -22.89 18.69 -12.54
N GLU A 134 -22.51 18.99 -11.31
CA GLU A 134 -21.18 18.75 -10.75
C GLU A 134 -21.16 17.47 -9.91
N HIS A 135 -22.33 16.85 -9.69
CA HIS A 135 -22.47 15.56 -9.03
C HIS A 135 -21.65 14.49 -9.76
N PRO A 136 -20.94 13.59 -9.06
CA PRO A 136 -20.18 12.52 -9.71
C PRO A 136 -21.03 11.51 -10.50
N ASP A 137 -22.34 11.53 -10.33
CA ASP A 137 -23.30 10.75 -11.12
C ASP A 137 -24.52 11.62 -11.49
N PRO A 138 -24.37 12.54 -12.46
CA PRO A 138 -25.41 13.54 -12.75
C PRO A 138 -26.65 12.94 -13.44
N TYR A 139 -26.54 11.69 -13.92
CA TYR A 139 -27.60 10.97 -14.64
C TYR A 139 -28.25 9.86 -13.81
N ASN A 140 -27.83 9.68 -12.55
CA ASN A 140 -28.27 8.58 -11.68
C ASN A 140 -28.01 7.20 -12.31
N ASP A 141 -26.91 7.08 -13.04
CA ASP A 141 -26.46 5.83 -13.66
C ASP A 141 -25.96 4.84 -12.62
N THR A 142 -25.63 5.29 -11.40
CA THR A 142 -25.23 4.43 -10.28
C THR A 142 -26.35 4.23 -9.25
N ASP A 143 -27.45 4.99 -9.34
CA ASP A 143 -28.60 4.83 -8.44
C ASP A 143 -29.34 3.51 -8.70
N ILE A 144 -29.40 2.66 -7.67
CA ILE A 144 -30.00 1.33 -7.78
C ILE A 144 -31.50 1.41 -8.04
N LEU A 145 -32.22 2.33 -7.40
CA LEU A 145 -33.66 2.46 -7.55
C LEU A 145 -34.03 2.93 -8.95
N GLU A 146 -33.34 3.94 -9.47
CA GLU A 146 -33.55 4.43 -10.83
C GLU A 146 -33.19 3.38 -11.88
N ARG A 147 -32.11 2.61 -11.68
CA ARG A 147 -31.80 1.46 -12.54
C ARG A 147 -32.90 0.40 -12.52
N VAL A 148 -33.41 0.03 -11.35
CA VAL A 148 -34.51 -0.95 -11.25
C VAL A 148 -35.77 -0.40 -11.95
N LYS A 149 -36.13 0.87 -11.74
CA LYS A 149 -37.27 1.50 -12.43
C LYS A 149 -37.08 1.48 -13.94
N ASN A 150 -35.89 1.84 -14.43
CA ASN A 150 -35.58 1.86 -15.85
C ASN A 150 -35.64 0.46 -16.46
N TYR A 151 -35.06 -0.53 -15.77
CA TYR A 151 -35.15 -1.93 -16.16
C TYR A 151 -36.60 -2.41 -16.32
N LEU A 152 -37.45 -2.12 -15.35
CA LEU A 152 -38.87 -2.51 -15.39
C LEU A 152 -39.64 -1.82 -16.52
N ARG A 153 -39.23 -0.62 -16.93
CA ARG A 153 -39.84 0.11 -18.07
C ARG A 153 -39.38 -0.45 -19.41
N THR A 154 -38.10 -0.84 -19.55
CA THR A 154 -37.53 -1.30 -20.81
C THR A 154 -37.76 -2.79 -21.06
N GLU A 155 -37.69 -3.61 -20.02
CA GLU A 155 -37.77 -5.07 -20.09
C GLU A 155 -39.03 -5.61 -19.39
N THR A 156 -40.19 -5.04 -19.72
CA THR A 156 -41.49 -5.39 -19.11
C THR A 156 -41.87 -6.88 -19.15
N SER A 157 -41.21 -7.70 -19.99
CA SER A 157 -41.50 -9.13 -20.15
C SER A 157 -40.52 -10.07 -19.41
N SER A 158 -39.44 -9.53 -18.84
CA SER A 158 -38.41 -10.30 -18.13
C SER A 158 -38.80 -10.63 -16.69
N VAL A 159 -39.59 -9.76 -16.05
CA VAL A 159 -40.07 -9.94 -14.67
C VAL A 159 -41.47 -10.55 -14.70
N ARG A 160 -41.58 -11.85 -14.44
CA ARG A 160 -42.86 -12.59 -14.47
C ARG A 160 -43.37 -12.97 -13.09
N SER A 161 -42.49 -12.93 -12.09
CA SER A 161 -42.78 -13.24 -10.70
C SER A 161 -42.05 -12.29 -9.76
N VAL A 162 -42.49 -12.24 -8.50
CA VAL A 162 -41.77 -11.55 -7.42
C VAL A 162 -40.36 -12.07 -7.20
N TYR A 163 -40.11 -13.34 -7.52
CA TYR A 163 -38.78 -13.93 -7.42
C TYR A 163 -37.87 -13.46 -8.56
N ASP A 164 -38.42 -13.23 -9.76
CA ASP A 164 -37.68 -12.61 -10.85
C ASP A 164 -37.32 -11.17 -10.49
N LEU A 165 -38.25 -10.42 -9.90
CA LEU A 165 -37.99 -9.06 -9.41
C LEU A 165 -36.91 -9.05 -8.32
N ALA A 166 -36.98 -9.97 -7.36
CA ALA A 166 -35.95 -10.14 -6.34
C ALA A 166 -34.58 -10.49 -6.97
N GLY A 167 -34.57 -11.35 -7.99
CA GLY A 167 -33.39 -11.67 -8.79
C GLY A 167 -32.78 -10.43 -9.44
N VAL A 168 -33.61 -9.60 -10.09
CA VAL A 168 -33.17 -8.34 -10.72
C VAL A 168 -32.58 -7.38 -9.69
N ILE A 169 -33.28 -7.14 -8.58
CA ILE A 169 -32.81 -6.23 -7.51
C ILE A 169 -31.46 -6.69 -6.97
N THR A 170 -31.36 -7.98 -6.62
CA THR A 170 -30.12 -8.53 -6.06
C THR A 170 -28.98 -8.53 -7.08
N ALA A 171 -29.27 -8.73 -8.37
CA ALA A 171 -28.30 -8.62 -9.45
C ALA A 171 -27.77 -7.18 -9.60
N MET A 172 -28.65 -6.18 -9.57
CA MET A 172 -28.25 -4.77 -9.66
C MET A 172 -27.34 -4.38 -8.48
N CYS A 173 -27.71 -4.75 -7.26
CA CYS A 173 -26.88 -4.46 -6.07
C CYS A 173 -25.50 -5.13 -6.16
N SER A 174 -25.43 -6.36 -6.66
CA SER A 174 -24.17 -7.12 -6.67
C SER A 174 -23.22 -6.70 -7.76
N ARG A 175 -23.71 -6.07 -8.83
CA ARG A 175 -22.87 -5.73 -9.98
C ARG A 175 -22.46 -4.27 -10.03
N MET A 176 -23.22 -3.36 -9.40
CA MET A 176 -23.12 -1.91 -9.62
C MET A 176 -21.68 -1.38 -9.64
N TYR A 177 -20.88 -1.76 -8.64
CA TYR A 177 -19.54 -1.21 -8.43
C TYR A 177 -18.49 -1.67 -9.45
N LEU A 178 -18.58 -2.92 -9.95
CA LEU A 178 -17.60 -3.50 -10.90
C LEU A 178 -18.21 -3.75 -12.28
N ASP A 179 -19.41 -3.23 -12.55
CA ASP A 179 -20.04 -3.31 -13.85
C ASP A 179 -19.32 -2.34 -14.82
N PRO A 180 -18.81 -2.81 -15.98
CA PRO A 180 -18.17 -1.94 -16.97
C PRO A 180 -19.09 -0.86 -17.55
N SER A 181 -20.41 -0.98 -17.38
CA SER A 181 -21.38 0.04 -17.77
C SER A 181 -21.61 1.11 -16.69
N THR A 182 -21.00 0.96 -15.52
CA THR A 182 -21.13 1.92 -14.42
C THR A 182 -19.87 2.76 -14.34
N THR A 183 -20.03 4.07 -14.51
CA THR A 183 -18.96 5.06 -14.42
C THR A 183 -19.38 6.19 -13.51
N ILE A 184 -18.39 6.82 -12.87
CA ILE A 184 -18.58 8.06 -12.14
C ILE A 184 -17.69 9.15 -12.73
N ASN A 185 -18.20 10.37 -12.75
CA ASN A 185 -17.48 11.55 -13.20
C ASN A 185 -16.58 12.06 -12.06
N LEU A 186 -15.29 11.80 -12.18
CA LEU A 186 -14.25 12.24 -11.24
C LEU A 186 -13.38 13.36 -11.85
N GLY A 187 -13.95 14.16 -12.75
CA GLY A 187 -13.26 15.19 -13.52
C GLY A 187 -13.81 16.59 -13.30
N THR A 188 -13.12 17.59 -13.87
CA THR A 188 -13.68 18.95 -13.96
C THR A 188 -14.77 18.99 -15.03
N PRO A 189 -15.81 19.85 -14.91
CA PRO A 189 -16.97 19.90 -15.81
C PRO A 189 -16.63 20.04 -17.30
N GLU A 190 -15.42 20.51 -17.62
CA GLU A 190 -14.96 20.82 -18.97
C GLU A 190 -14.32 19.64 -19.73
N LYS A 191 -13.97 18.53 -19.07
CA LYS A 191 -13.20 17.43 -19.69
C LYS A 191 -13.79 16.03 -19.59
N GLY A 192 -14.94 15.84 -18.95
CA GLY A 192 -15.72 14.60 -18.98
C GLY A 192 -14.87 13.34 -18.87
N ASN A 193 -14.30 13.08 -17.69
CA ASN A 193 -13.56 11.86 -17.44
C ASN A 193 -14.41 10.94 -16.58
N ASP A 194 -15.35 10.26 -17.23
CA ASP A 194 -16.08 9.15 -16.65
C ASP A 194 -15.07 8.01 -16.42
N VAL A 195 -15.03 7.51 -15.19
CA VAL A 195 -14.06 6.48 -14.76
C VAL A 195 -14.83 5.32 -14.15
N GLN A 196 -14.41 4.10 -14.47
CA GLN A 196 -14.89 2.89 -13.80
C GLN A 196 -14.11 2.68 -12.49
N PHE A 197 -14.77 2.17 -11.45
CA PHE A 197 -14.08 1.90 -10.19
C PHE A 197 -12.93 0.90 -10.36
N ALA A 198 -13.08 -0.12 -11.21
CA ALA A 198 -12.00 -1.06 -11.50
C ALA A 198 -10.74 -0.35 -12.04
N ASP A 199 -10.91 0.62 -12.94
CA ASP A 199 -9.79 1.38 -13.52
C ASP A 199 -9.02 2.20 -12.47
N ILE A 200 -9.67 2.58 -11.36
CA ILE A 200 -9.05 3.31 -10.26
C ILE A 200 -8.04 2.42 -9.53
N TYR A 201 -8.42 1.19 -9.22
CA TYR A 201 -7.51 0.21 -8.60
C TYR A 201 -6.40 -0.19 -9.56
N GLU A 202 -6.69 -0.42 -10.85
CA GLU A 202 -5.67 -0.69 -11.86
C GLU A 202 -4.68 0.46 -12.01
N ALA A 203 -5.15 1.71 -12.00
CA ALA A 203 -4.29 2.88 -12.06
C ALA A 203 -3.38 2.99 -10.83
N ALA A 204 -3.89 2.69 -9.63
CA ALA A 204 -3.09 2.67 -8.42
C ALA A 204 -1.99 1.60 -8.47
N ILE A 205 -2.32 0.38 -8.89
CA ILE A 205 -1.36 -0.72 -9.08
C ILE A 205 -0.33 -0.35 -10.15
N GLY A 206 -0.78 0.20 -11.28
CA GLY A 206 0.08 0.65 -12.37
C GLY A 206 1.04 1.75 -11.94
N ALA A 207 0.59 2.71 -11.14
CA ALA A 207 1.44 3.78 -10.62
C ALA A 207 2.56 3.26 -9.71
N VAL A 208 2.25 2.30 -8.83
CA VAL A 208 3.24 1.64 -7.98
C VAL A 208 4.24 0.84 -8.82
N THR A 209 3.75 0.09 -9.79
CA THR A 209 4.60 -0.73 -10.69
C THR A 209 5.56 0.16 -11.50
N GLU A 210 5.06 1.26 -12.04
CA GLU A 210 5.89 2.25 -12.76
C GLU A 210 6.94 2.89 -11.85
N GLN A 211 6.56 3.23 -10.61
CA GLN A 211 7.49 3.81 -9.64
C GLN A 211 8.58 2.81 -9.27
N GLU A 212 8.23 1.54 -9.04
CA GLU A 212 9.18 0.46 -8.81
C GLU A 212 10.18 0.36 -9.97
N SER A 213 9.71 0.35 -11.21
CA SER A 213 10.58 0.22 -12.39
C SER A 213 11.52 1.42 -12.58
N LYS A 214 11.05 2.63 -12.27
CA LYS A 214 11.91 3.84 -12.24
C LYS A 214 12.97 3.73 -11.16
N SER A 215 12.56 3.40 -9.94
CA SER A 215 13.43 3.21 -8.79
C SER A 215 14.50 2.13 -9.03
N PHE A 216 14.12 1.02 -9.67
CA PHE A 216 15.05 -0.05 -10.04
C PHE A 216 16.07 0.46 -11.06
N LYS A 217 15.61 1.15 -12.10
CA LYS A 217 16.51 1.75 -13.11
C LYS A 217 17.47 2.76 -12.48
N GLU A 218 16.99 3.63 -11.60
CA GLU A 218 17.84 4.59 -10.89
C GLU A 218 18.89 3.88 -10.03
N PHE A 219 18.49 2.81 -9.33
CA PHE A 219 19.41 1.99 -8.55
C PHE A 219 20.49 1.31 -9.41
N THR A 220 20.12 0.74 -10.57
CA THR A 220 21.10 0.10 -11.47
C THR A 220 22.12 1.09 -12.03
N ASN A 221 21.77 2.37 -12.17
CA ASN A 221 22.66 3.42 -12.64
C ASN A 221 23.40 4.14 -11.50
N LEU A 222 23.18 3.72 -10.24
CA LEU A 222 23.80 4.35 -9.07
C LEU A 222 25.30 3.99 -9.01
N PRO A 223 26.21 4.98 -8.90
CA PRO A 223 27.63 4.71 -8.68
C PRO A 223 27.86 3.86 -7.44
N THR A 224 28.84 2.95 -7.49
CA THR A 224 29.10 1.95 -6.43
C THR A 224 29.50 2.56 -5.08
N GLU A 225 29.80 3.87 -5.04
CA GLU A 225 30.18 4.60 -3.82
C GLU A 225 29.00 5.33 -3.16
N ASN A 226 27.88 5.47 -3.88
CA ASN A 226 26.73 6.21 -3.42
C ASN A 226 25.74 5.31 -2.67
N VAL A 227 25.25 5.82 -1.54
CA VAL A 227 24.23 5.15 -0.72
C VAL A 227 22.89 5.21 -1.45
N ALA A 228 22.20 4.08 -1.54
CA ALA A 228 20.88 3.99 -2.12
C ALA A 228 19.82 4.41 -1.09
N GLU A 229 18.96 5.36 -1.46
CA GLU A 229 17.80 5.75 -0.66
C GLU A 229 16.64 4.78 -0.87
N ILE A 230 15.92 4.44 0.21
CA ILE A 230 14.79 3.48 0.21
C ILE A 230 13.42 4.13 0.48
N LYS A 231 13.38 5.44 0.73
CA LYS A 231 12.17 6.13 1.20
C LYS A 231 11.03 6.04 0.17
N GLY A 232 11.34 6.22 -1.11
CA GLY A 232 10.35 6.15 -2.19
C GLY A 232 9.75 4.75 -2.36
N GLU A 233 10.55 3.70 -2.15
CA GLU A 233 10.08 2.32 -2.18
C GLU A 233 9.18 2.01 -0.98
N ILE A 234 9.53 2.51 0.22
CA ILE A 234 8.70 2.35 1.42
C ILE A 234 7.34 3.04 1.23
N GLU A 235 7.32 4.26 0.68
CA GLU A 235 6.07 4.96 0.37
C GLU A 235 5.22 4.18 -0.66
N SER A 236 5.86 3.58 -1.66
CA SER A 236 5.17 2.73 -2.65
C SER A 236 4.66 1.42 -2.03
N LEU A 237 5.41 0.82 -1.09
CA LEU A 237 4.99 -0.36 -0.32
C LEU A 237 3.76 -0.06 0.53
N TYR A 238 3.67 1.13 1.12
CA TYR A 238 2.49 1.57 1.86
C TYR A 238 1.26 1.63 0.94
N LYS A 239 1.38 2.32 -0.20
CA LYS A 239 0.30 2.45 -1.19
C LYS A 239 -0.21 1.10 -1.70
N ILE A 240 0.69 0.18 -2.05
CA ILE A 240 0.27 -1.13 -2.57
C ILE A 240 -0.31 -2.03 -1.48
N LYS A 241 0.11 -1.85 -0.23
CA LYS A 241 -0.49 -2.53 0.91
C LYS A 241 -1.93 -2.06 1.13
N ASP A 242 -2.18 -0.76 1.04
CA ASP A 242 -3.54 -0.22 1.20
C ASP A 242 -4.47 -0.72 0.07
N VAL A 243 -3.97 -0.75 -1.18
CA VAL A 243 -4.68 -1.38 -2.31
C VAL A 243 -5.01 -2.85 -2.03
N LEU A 244 -4.04 -3.64 -1.54
CA LEU A 244 -4.25 -5.05 -1.23
C LEU A 244 -5.26 -5.26 -0.09
N ASP A 245 -5.19 -4.43 0.94
CA ASP A 245 -6.10 -4.49 2.09
C ASP A 245 -7.54 -4.22 1.63
N GLU A 246 -7.78 -3.18 0.83
CA GLU A 246 -9.12 -2.87 0.28
C GLU A 246 -9.64 -3.95 -0.67
N LEU A 247 -8.81 -4.43 -1.60
CA LEU A 247 -9.20 -5.51 -2.51
C LEU A 247 -9.55 -6.79 -1.74
N ASN A 248 -8.86 -7.06 -0.63
CA ASN A 248 -9.20 -8.18 0.25
C ASN A 248 -10.56 -7.97 0.94
N ILE A 249 -10.88 -6.76 1.41
CA ILE A 249 -12.20 -6.45 1.97
C ILE A 249 -13.30 -6.71 0.92
N MET A 250 -13.09 -6.23 -0.31
CA MET A 250 -14.03 -6.45 -1.41
C MET A 250 -14.18 -7.94 -1.71
N LEU A 251 -13.08 -8.70 -1.75
CA LEU A 251 -13.12 -10.14 -1.98
C LEU A 251 -13.98 -10.86 -0.93
N VAL A 252 -13.81 -10.52 0.36
CA VAL A 252 -14.62 -11.08 1.45
C VAL A 252 -16.09 -10.75 1.27
N LEU A 253 -16.42 -9.50 0.92
CA LEU A 253 -17.79 -9.06 0.65
C LEU A 253 -18.43 -9.86 -0.51
N PHE A 254 -17.74 -10.02 -1.64
CA PHE A 254 -18.28 -10.79 -2.76
C PHE A 254 -18.41 -12.29 -2.44
N GLN A 255 -17.54 -12.83 -1.58
CA GLN A 255 -17.72 -14.19 -1.05
C GLN A 255 -18.95 -14.31 -0.16
N ASP A 256 -19.26 -13.30 0.67
CA ASP A 256 -20.50 -13.23 1.44
C ASP A 256 -21.72 -13.21 0.52
N GLN A 257 -21.71 -12.37 -0.53
CA GLN A 257 -22.77 -12.33 -1.54
C GLN A 257 -22.97 -13.69 -2.20
N LYS A 258 -21.88 -14.35 -2.62
CA LYS A 258 -21.95 -15.70 -3.22
C LYS A 258 -22.60 -16.72 -2.29
N ARG A 259 -22.32 -16.66 -0.99
CA ARG A 259 -22.97 -17.53 0.02
C ARG A 259 -24.47 -17.23 0.14
N VAL A 260 -24.85 -15.96 0.17
CA VAL A 260 -26.26 -15.54 0.19
C VAL A 260 -26.98 -16.01 -1.07
N PHE A 261 -26.39 -15.87 -2.25
CA PHE A 261 -27.00 -16.30 -3.50
C PHE A 261 -27.19 -17.81 -3.60
N LYS A 262 -26.23 -18.60 -3.15
CA LYS A 262 -26.41 -20.05 -3.06
C LYS A 262 -27.59 -20.42 -2.16
N THR A 263 -27.70 -19.74 -1.02
CA THR A 263 -28.83 -19.94 -0.09
C THR A 263 -30.16 -19.59 -0.74
N LEU A 264 -30.24 -18.42 -1.40
CA LEU A 264 -31.43 -18.00 -2.15
C LEU A 264 -31.78 -18.99 -3.26
N GLN A 265 -30.79 -19.51 -3.99
CA GLN A 265 -30.99 -20.51 -5.05
C GLN A 265 -31.63 -21.77 -4.51
N SER A 266 -31.11 -22.31 -3.41
CA SER A 266 -31.67 -23.50 -2.76
C SER A 266 -33.10 -23.25 -2.26
N LEU A 267 -33.38 -22.06 -1.73
CA LEU A 267 -34.71 -21.65 -1.30
C LEU A 267 -35.70 -21.63 -2.48
N LEU A 268 -35.33 -20.97 -3.59
CA LEU A 268 -36.16 -20.90 -4.79
C LEU A 268 -36.41 -22.29 -5.41
N GLN A 269 -35.40 -23.15 -5.42
CA GLN A 269 -35.55 -24.54 -5.87
C GLN A 269 -36.54 -25.31 -4.98
N SER A 270 -36.46 -25.16 -3.66
CA SER A 270 -37.38 -25.84 -2.73
C SER A 270 -38.84 -25.40 -2.92
N ILE A 271 -39.06 -24.12 -3.21
CA ILE A 271 -40.40 -23.55 -3.47
C ILE A 271 -40.97 -24.11 -4.78
N ASN A 272 -40.15 -24.27 -5.81
CA ASN A 272 -40.57 -24.85 -7.09
C ASN A 272 -40.88 -26.35 -7.00
N VAL A 273 -40.16 -27.11 -6.16
CA VAL A 273 -40.44 -28.54 -5.94
C VAL A 273 -41.74 -28.77 -5.16
N GLY A 274 -42.12 -27.85 -4.26
CA GLY A 274 -43.37 -27.95 -3.50
C GLY A 274 -44.67 -27.72 -4.31
N ARG A 275 -44.59 -27.35 -5.59
CA ARG A 275 -45.75 -27.07 -6.46
C ARG A 275 -46.18 -28.23 -7.37
N TYR A 276 -45.50 -29.39 -7.32
CA TYR A 276 -45.91 -30.61 -8.02
C TYR A 276 -46.10 -31.76 -7.02
N PRO A 277 -47.26 -32.46 -7.01
CA PRO A 277 -47.37 -33.69 -6.25
C PRO A 277 -46.39 -34.74 -6.81
N PRO A 278 -45.85 -35.65 -5.99
CA PRO A 278 -45.00 -36.73 -6.48
C PRO A 278 -45.80 -37.52 -7.52
N ILE A 279 -45.27 -37.59 -8.75
CA ILE A 279 -45.78 -38.54 -9.74
C ILE A 279 -45.44 -39.93 -9.18
N ASP A 280 -46.48 -40.67 -8.81
CA ASP A 280 -46.40 -42.08 -8.45
C ASP A 280 -45.56 -42.82 -9.48
N SER A 281 -44.39 -43.26 -9.06
CA SER A 281 -43.48 -44.05 -9.88
C SER A 281 -44.13 -45.41 -10.06
N GLN A 282 -44.71 -45.66 -11.24
CA GLN A 282 -45.02 -47.03 -11.63
C GLN A 282 -43.71 -47.81 -11.71
N LYS A 283 -43.64 -48.80 -10.81
CA LYS A 283 -42.72 -49.92 -10.77
C LYS A 283 -42.25 -50.35 -12.16
N THR A 284 -40.95 -50.40 -12.35
CA THR A 284 -40.33 -51.42 -13.18
C THR A 284 -39.22 -52.09 -12.40
N ASP A 285 -39.38 -53.40 -12.24
CA ASP A 285 -38.50 -54.31 -11.54
C ASP A 285 -37.14 -54.45 -12.24
N ALA A 286 -36.04 -54.36 -11.47
CA ALA A 286 -34.77 -55.01 -11.81
C ALA A 286 -33.92 -55.29 -10.55
N LYS A 287 -34.23 -56.45 -9.96
CA LYS A 287 -33.45 -57.41 -9.14
C LYS A 287 -31.91 -57.23 -8.91
N TYR A 288 -31.54 -57.60 -7.67
CA TYR A 288 -30.27 -58.15 -7.12
C TYR A 288 -29.08 -57.17 -6.94
N GLN A 289 -28.29 -57.14 -5.84
CA GLN A 289 -28.06 -58.05 -4.70
C GLN A 289 -27.36 -57.29 -3.54
N THR A 290 -27.39 -57.89 -2.35
CA THR A 290 -26.82 -57.59 -1.02
C THR A 290 -25.30 -57.30 -1.00
N ASP A 291 -24.66 -56.60 -0.04
CA ASP A 291 -24.60 -56.74 1.43
C ASP A 291 -23.96 -55.49 2.15
N PRO A 292 -23.93 -55.43 3.51
CA PRO A 292 -23.81 -54.20 4.34
C PRO A 292 -22.47 -53.99 5.10
N ASP A 293 -22.49 -53.04 6.05
CA ASP A 293 -21.49 -52.65 7.09
C ASP A 293 -20.52 -51.53 6.70
N GLU A 294 -20.21 -50.46 7.46
CA GLU A 294 -20.29 -50.04 8.88
C GLU A 294 -20.67 -48.52 8.92
N GLY A 295 -21.37 -47.91 9.88
CA GLY A 295 -21.18 -47.91 11.33
C GLY A 295 -20.35 -46.70 11.79
N GLY A 296 -20.98 -45.60 12.26
CA GLY A 296 -20.22 -44.57 13.02
C GLY A 296 -20.75 -43.13 13.13
N SER A 297 -21.54 -42.89 14.18
CA SER A 297 -21.58 -41.68 15.04
C SER A 297 -21.60 -40.24 14.47
N LYS A 298 -22.75 -39.60 14.69
CA LYS A 298 -22.89 -38.15 14.95
C LYS A 298 -22.06 -37.72 16.17
N LYS A 299 -21.33 -36.60 16.08
CA LYS A 299 -21.18 -35.61 17.18
C LYS A 299 -20.96 -34.20 16.64
N ASN A 300 -21.60 -33.27 17.33
CA ASN A 300 -21.54 -31.82 17.19
C ASN A 300 -20.15 -31.27 17.50
N ALA A 301 -19.76 -30.15 16.85
CA ALA A 301 -19.04 -29.06 17.50
C ALA A 301 -19.09 -27.81 16.61
N ALA A 302 -19.95 -26.87 16.99
CA ALA A 302 -19.70 -25.45 16.74
C ALA A 302 -18.78 -24.97 17.86
N GLN A 303 -17.58 -24.48 17.56
CA GLN A 303 -16.98 -23.29 18.21
C GLN A 303 -15.64 -22.90 17.56
N SER A 304 -15.53 -21.61 17.24
CA SER A 304 -14.35 -20.75 17.41
C SER A 304 -12.97 -21.25 16.99
N VAL A 305 -12.44 -20.68 15.91
CA VAL A 305 -10.99 -20.40 15.79
C VAL A 305 -10.81 -19.03 15.14
N VAL A 306 -10.51 -18.03 15.99
CA VAL A 306 -9.64 -16.91 15.65
C VAL A 306 -8.26 -17.28 16.18
N GLY A 307 -7.22 -17.10 15.38
CA GLY A 307 -5.83 -17.14 15.83
C GLY A 307 -4.98 -18.24 15.20
N ASP A 308 -3.89 -17.78 14.57
CA ASP A 308 -2.67 -18.48 14.16
C ASP A 308 -2.71 -19.44 12.97
N VAL A 309 -1.74 -19.22 12.06
CA VAL A 309 -1.11 -20.09 11.03
C VAL A 309 -0.80 -19.23 9.78
N PHE A 310 0.40 -19.09 9.23
CA PHE A 310 1.80 -19.38 9.61
C PHE A 310 2.68 -18.50 8.70
N ASP A 311 3.90 -18.19 9.16
CA ASP A 311 5.04 -17.87 8.30
C ASP A 311 5.26 -19.02 7.29
N GLU A 312 5.27 -18.69 6.01
CA GLU A 312 5.96 -19.51 5.00
C GLU A 312 7.09 -18.65 4.43
N GLU A 313 8.29 -18.89 4.97
CA GLU A 313 9.54 -18.66 4.26
C GLU A 313 9.53 -19.54 3.00
N ASP A 314 9.28 -18.94 1.84
CA ASP A 314 9.41 -19.61 0.55
C ASP A 314 10.83 -19.36 0.00
N ASP A 315 11.69 -20.34 0.27
CA ASP A 315 13.02 -20.54 -0.27
C ASP A 315 12.93 -20.85 -1.78
N SER A 316 12.78 -19.81 -2.62
CA SER A 316 12.80 -19.95 -4.08
C SER A 316 13.56 -18.82 -4.79
N ALA A 317 14.64 -18.35 -4.15
CA ALA A 317 15.56 -17.35 -4.72
C ALA A 317 16.56 -17.90 -5.77
N SER A 318 16.36 -19.11 -6.31
CA SER A 318 17.37 -19.78 -7.14
C SER A 318 17.00 -20.00 -8.61
N GLU A 319 15.74 -19.82 -9.02
CA GLU A 319 15.31 -20.15 -10.40
C GLU A 319 15.13 -18.93 -11.34
N ILE A 320 15.41 -17.71 -10.89
CA ILE A 320 15.19 -16.47 -11.70
C ILE A 320 16.47 -16.03 -12.46
N ILE A 321 17.61 -16.71 -12.27
CA ILE A 321 18.93 -16.19 -12.71
C ILE A 321 19.25 -16.49 -14.19
N GLU A 322 18.63 -17.47 -14.85
CA GLU A 322 19.04 -17.83 -16.23
C GLU A 322 18.29 -17.06 -17.34
N ASP A 323 17.10 -16.51 -17.07
CA ASP A 323 16.30 -15.85 -18.12
C ASP A 323 16.65 -14.37 -18.35
N ILE A 324 17.36 -13.72 -17.41
CA ILE A 324 17.64 -12.27 -17.49
C ILE A 324 18.98 -11.97 -18.19
N ILE A 325 19.90 -12.93 -18.28
CA ILE A 325 21.29 -12.67 -18.71
C ILE A 325 21.52 -12.89 -20.23
N ASN A 326 20.65 -13.60 -20.94
CA ASN A 326 20.94 -14.04 -22.32
C ASN A 326 20.47 -13.13 -23.47
N ASP A 327 19.91 -11.95 -23.22
CA ASP A 327 19.24 -11.16 -24.27
C ASP A 327 19.95 -9.86 -24.68
N HIS A 328 21.27 -9.73 -24.48
CA HIS A 328 22.03 -8.54 -24.88
C HIS A 328 23.15 -8.84 -25.89
N ALA A 329 22.76 -9.02 -27.15
CA ALA A 329 23.58 -8.66 -28.30
C ALA A 329 22.69 -8.26 -29.50
N ASP A 330 22.99 -7.08 -30.05
CA ASP A 330 22.70 -6.56 -31.39
C ASP A 330 21.45 -5.67 -31.67
N ASN A 331 21.82 -4.47 -32.17
CA ASN A 331 21.14 -3.50 -33.03
C ASN A 331 20.00 -2.60 -32.49
N GLU A 332 20.37 -1.33 -32.28
CA GLU A 332 19.51 -0.16 -31.96
C GLU A 332 18.43 0.16 -33.02
N GLU A 333 18.43 -0.48 -34.19
CA GLU A 333 17.44 -0.24 -35.25
C GLU A 333 16.17 -1.11 -35.13
N GLU A 334 16.15 -2.11 -34.22
CA GLU A 334 14.98 -2.98 -33.98
C GLU A 334 14.09 -2.53 -32.79
N LEU A 335 14.47 -1.47 -32.06
CA LEU A 335 13.70 -0.98 -30.90
C LEU A 335 12.44 -0.18 -31.30
N GLU A 336 12.44 0.46 -32.47
CA GLU A 336 11.27 1.15 -33.02
C GLU A 336 10.23 0.17 -33.61
N SER A 337 10.65 -1.02 -34.05
CA SER A 337 9.74 -2.06 -34.58
C SER A 337 9.17 -2.98 -33.47
N ARG A 338 9.81 -3.05 -32.29
CA ARG A 338 9.35 -3.83 -31.12
C ARG A 338 8.27 -3.15 -30.26
N LYS A 339 8.01 -1.84 -30.42
CA LYS A 339 6.87 -1.12 -29.79
C LYS A 339 5.47 -1.65 -30.19
N ARG A 340 5.37 -2.66 -31.07
CA ARG A 340 4.11 -3.22 -31.59
C ARG A 340 3.87 -4.72 -31.30
N LYS A 341 4.63 -5.35 -30.40
CA LYS A 341 4.51 -6.79 -30.12
C LYS A 341 4.38 -7.13 -28.63
N TYR A 342 3.43 -6.50 -27.94
CA TYR A 342 2.68 -7.25 -26.91
C TYR A 342 1.52 -7.93 -27.63
N PRO A 343 1.21 -9.21 -27.38
CA PRO A 343 0.00 -9.80 -27.91
C PRO A 343 -1.16 -9.01 -27.30
N ARG A 344 -1.74 -8.09 -28.08
CA ARG A 344 -3.12 -7.69 -27.86
C ARG A 344 -3.88 -9.01 -27.90
N LEU A 345 -4.29 -9.52 -26.73
CA LEU A 345 -5.42 -10.46 -26.69
C LEU A 345 -6.44 -9.86 -27.63
N LYS A 346 -6.85 -10.63 -28.65
CA LYS A 346 -7.83 -10.20 -29.65
C LYS A 346 -9.05 -9.68 -28.88
N ARG A 347 -9.09 -8.38 -28.64
CA ARG A 347 -10.27 -7.69 -28.12
C ARG A 347 -11.30 -7.90 -29.20
N THR A 348 -12.32 -8.69 -28.86
CA THR A 348 -13.57 -8.71 -29.60
C THR A 348 -13.98 -7.27 -29.85
N PRO A 349 -14.36 -6.90 -31.09
CA PRO A 349 -14.74 -5.53 -31.43
C PRO A 349 -15.80 -5.04 -30.45
N LEU A 350 -15.67 -3.80 -29.98
CA LEU A 350 -16.53 -3.17 -28.97
C LEU A 350 -18.03 -3.21 -29.36
N SER A 351 -18.34 -3.34 -30.66
CA SER A 351 -19.71 -3.50 -31.19
C SER A 351 -20.34 -4.88 -30.95
N ASN A 352 -19.54 -5.90 -30.61
CA ASN A 352 -20.01 -7.28 -30.42
C ASN A 352 -20.02 -7.71 -28.93
N MET A 353 -19.53 -6.88 -28.01
CA MET A 353 -19.56 -7.14 -26.56
C MET A 353 -20.72 -6.46 -25.83
N THR A 354 -21.21 -5.32 -26.33
CA THR A 354 -22.45 -4.69 -25.83
C THR A 354 -23.67 -5.53 -26.18
N ALA A 355 -23.66 -6.22 -27.32
CA ALA A 355 -24.77 -7.08 -27.77
C ALA A 355 -24.89 -8.43 -27.04
N ARG A 356 -23.90 -8.85 -26.22
CA ARG A 356 -23.89 -10.18 -25.55
C ARG A 356 -24.09 -10.13 -24.03
N ARG A 357 -24.20 -8.94 -23.42
CA ARG A 357 -24.34 -8.80 -21.95
C ARG A 357 -25.59 -8.04 -21.49
N HIS A 358 -26.39 -7.52 -22.42
CA HIS A 358 -27.78 -7.13 -22.14
C HIS A 358 -28.71 -8.34 -21.95
N ASP A 359 -28.22 -9.55 -22.18
CA ASP A 359 -28.91 -10.77 -21.79
C ASP A 359 -28.72 -10.98 -20.28
N ILE A 360 -29.53 -10.30 -19.46
CA ILE A 360 -29.87 -10.86 -18.16
C ILE A 360 -30.48 -12.23 -18.47
N PRO A 361 -29.89 -13.35 -18.01
CA PRO A 361 -30.57 -14.62 -18.11
C PRO A 361 -31.86 -14.42 -17.33
N ALA A 362 -33.00 -14.39 -18.03
CA ALA A 362 -34.30 -13.99 -17.50
C ALA A 362 -34.84 -14.91 -16.39
N THR A 363 -33.99 -15.73 -15.77
CA THR A 363 -34.32 -16.76 -14.77
C THR A 363 -33.14 -17.14 -13.84
N GLY A 364 -31.99 -16.45 -13.90
CA GLY A 364 -30.77 -16.83 -13.15
C GLY A 364 -30.40 -15.85 -12.03
N LEU A 365 -30.14 -16.36 -10.83
CA LEU A 365 -29.48 -15.58 -9.77
C LEU A 365 -28.10 -15.08 -10.26
N PRO A 366 -27.62 -13.91 -9.78
CA PRO A 366 -26.39 -13.27 -10.27
C PRO A 366 -25.10 -13.96 -9.78
N ILE A 367 -25.10 -15.28 -9.61
CA ILE A 367 -23.94 -16.06 -9.13
C ILE A 367 -22.77 -15.90 -10.10
N ASP A 368 -23.02 -15.93 -11.41
CA ASP A 368 -21.98 -15.79 -12.43
C ASP A 368 -21.40 -14.37 -12.45
N VAL A 369 -22.23 -13.37 -12.21
CA VAL A 369 -21.80 -11.96 -12.11
C VAL A 369 -20.90 -11.78 -10.89
N VAL A 370 -21.31 -12.31 -9.73
CA VAL A 370 -20.49 -12.30 -8.51
C VAL A 370 -19.18 -13.09 -8.70
N ASN A 371 -19.21 -14.22 -9.41
CA ASN A 371 -17.99 -14.97 -9.73
C ASN A 371 -17.03 -14.15 -10.61
N SER A 372 -17.56 -13.45 -11.63
CA SER A 372 -16.77 -12.54 -12.46
C SER A 372 -16.13 -11.45 -11.60
N SER A 373 -16.89 -10.81 -10.70
CA SER A 373 -16.36 -9.80 -9.78
C SER A 373 -15.26 -10.36 -8.87
N ILE A 374 -15.41 -11.59 -8.37
CA ILE A 374 -14.38 -12.27 -7.58
C ILE A 374 -13.11 -12.52 -8.42
N GLU A 375 -13.26 -12.91 -9.68
CA GLU A 375 -12.13 -13.13 -10.60
C GLU A 375 -11.41 -11.83 -10.94
N ASP A 376 -12.15 -10.76 -11.20
CA ASP A 376 -11.60 -9.43 -11.48
C ASP A 376 -10.77 -8.91 -10.27
N ILE A 377 -11.32 -9.04 -9.06
CA ILE A 377 -10.61 -8.67 -7.82
C ILE A 377 -9.36 -9.52 -7.62
N ARG A 378 -9.44 -10.84 -7.83
CA ARG A 378 -8.26 -11.71 -7.72
C ARG A 378 -7.17 -11.32 -8.71
N GLY A 379 -7.54 -11.00 -9.95
CA GLY A 379 -6.60 -10.51 -10.94
C GLY A 379 -5.87 -9.24 -10.48
N MET A 380 -6.62 -8.28 -9.92
CA MET A 380 -6.01 -7.06 -9.35
C MET A 380 -5.11 -7.37 -8.15
N MET A 381 -5.54 -8.26 -7.26
CA MET A 381 -4.72 -8.68 -6.11
C MET A 381 -3.42 -9.35 -6.53
N ASP A 382 -3.43 -10.19 -7.57
CA ASP A 382 -2.25 -10.89 -8.05
C ASP A 382 -1.23 -9.90 -8.65
N ARG A 383 -1.70 -8.94 -9.45
CA ARG A 383 -0.85 -7.84 -9.95
C ARG A 383 -0.27 -7.00 -8.80
N ALA A 384 -1.10 -6.66 -7.82
CA ALA A 384 -0.66 -5.88 -6.66
C ALA A 384 0.37 -6.63 -5.80
N LYS A 385 0.18 -7.94 -5.59
CA LYS A 385 1.16 -8.82 -4.91
C LYS A 385 2.48 -8.88 -5.66
N GLN A 386 2.43 -8.96 -6.99
CA GLN A 386 3.63 -8.95 -7.83
C GLN A 386 4.41 -7.64 -7.67
N ALA A 387 3.72 -6.50 -7.75
CA ALA A 387 4.33 -5.18 -7.53
C ALA A 387 4.96 -5.07 -6.13
N ARG A 388 4.26 -5.54 -5.09
CA ARG A 388 4.79 -5.58 -3.71
C ARG A 388 6.04 -6.46 -3.60
N LYS A 389 6.04 -7.64 -4.24
CA LYS A 389 7.21 -8.54 -4.26
C LYS A 389 8.42 -7.88 -4.93
N ALA A 390 8.22 -7.22 -6.06
CA ALA A 390 9.27 -6.49 -6.77
C ALA A 390 9.85 -5.35 -5.92
N LEU A 391 9.00 -4.56 -5.27
CA LEU A 391 9.43 -3.49 -4.36
C LEU A 391 10.23 -4.02 -3.16
N ASN A 392 9.76 -5.08 -2.49
CA ASN A 392 10.50 -5.69 -1.39
C ASN A 392 11.88 -6.19 -1.82
N PHE A 393 11.96 -6.80 -3.01
CA PHE A 393 13.22 -7.23 -3.58
C PHE A 393 14.17 -6.05 -3.84
N LEU A 394 13.67 -4.95 -4.40
CA LEU A 394 14.48 -3.74 -4.61
C LEU A 394 14.96 -3.12 -3.29
N VAL A 395 14.11 -3.07 -2.26
CA VAL A 395 14.51 -2.59 -0.93
C VAL A 395 15.64 -3.45 -0.35
N ASP A 396 15.52 -4.78 -0.45
CA ASP A 396 16.57 -5.70 0.01
C ASP A 396 17.88 -5.52 -0.77
N LEU A 397 17.82 -5.36 -2.10
CA LEU A 397 18.99 -5.07 -2.92
C LEU A 397 19.69 -3.76 -2.50
N LYS A 398 18.91 -2.69 -2.32
CA LYS A 398 19.44 -1.39 -1.87
C LYS A 398 20.07 -1.49 -0.48
N PHE A 399 19.46 -2.24 0.43
CA PHE A 399 20.00 -2.47 1.77
C PHE A 399 21.34 -3.24 1.72
N LYS A 400 21.39 -4.31 0.93
CA LYS A 400 22.63 -5.09 0.71
C LYS A 400 23.75 -4.23 0.10
N HIS A 401 23.43 -3.42 -0.89
CA HIS A 401 24.38 -2.47 -1.50
C HIS A 401 24.96 -1.49 -0.46
N ASN A 402 24.10 -0.89 0.38
CA ASN A 402 24.53 0.01 1.43
C ASN A 402 25.46 -0.67 2.45
N ASN A 403 25.15 -1.90 2.84
CA ASN A 403 26.01 -2.68 3.75
C ASN A 403 27.40 -2.96 3.16
N VAL A 404 27.48 -3.18 1.83
CA VAL A 404 28.77 -3.35 1.14
C VAL A 404 29.57 -2.05 1.15
N ILE A 405 28.92 -0.90 0.91
CA ILE A 405 29.57 0.42 0.99
C ILE A 405 30.14 0.67 2.38
N ASP A 406 29.36 0.41 3.43
CA ASP A 406 29.78 0.63 4.80
C ASP A 406 30.97 -0.28 5.18
N SER A 407 30.94 -1.53 4.72
CA SER A 407 32.05 -2.47 4.89
C SER A 407 33.33 -1.98 4.19
N LYS A 408 33.21 -1.44 2.97
CA LYS A 408 34.33 -0.88 2.21
C LYS A 408 34.90 0.37 2.89
N LYS A 409 34.04 1.26 3.39
CA LYS A 409 34.45 2.45 4.15
C LYS A 409 35.18 2.07 5.44
N ALA A 410 34.67 1.08 6.17
CA ALA A 410 35.31 0.57 7.39
C ALA A 410 36.68 -0.04 7.10
N LEU A 411 36.82 -0.80 6.02
CA LEU A 411 38.11 -1.35 5.59
C LEU A 411 39.11 -0.26 5.24
N ASN A 412 38.71 0.73 4.45
CA ASN A 412 39.56 1.87 4.08
C ASN A 412 40.00 2.68 5.32
N MET A 413 39.08 2.90 6.27
CA MET A 413 39.39 3.55 7.55
C MET A 413 40.39 2.73 8.36
N SER A 414 40.21 1.40 8.43
CA SER A 414 41.14 0.50 9.11
C SER A 414 42.53 0.54 8.47
N GLN A 415 42.62 0.51 7.14
CA GLN A 415 43.89 0.60 6.41
C GLN A 415 44.59 1.94 6.69
N THR A 416 43.84 3.04 6.61
CA THR A 416 44.36 4.39 6.91
C THR A 416 44.84 4.48 8.36
N THR A 417 44.11 3.87 9.29
CA THR A 417 44.49 3.82 10.71
C THR A 417 45.76 2.98 10.92
N THR A 418 45.89 1.84 10.23
CA THR A 418 47.12 1.02 10.30
C THR A 418 48.32 1.73 9.71
N ASP A 419 48.14 2.46 8.60
CA ASP A 419 49.21 3.25 7.98
C ASP A 419 49.63 4.42 8.87
N LEU A 420 48.67 5.14 9.46
CA LEU A 420 48.95 6.20 10.42
C LEU A 420 49.67 5.66 11.66
N THR A 421 49.23 4.51 12.18
CA THR A 421 49.90 3.83 13.31
C THR A 421 51.34 3.44 12.95
N ARG A 422 51.57 2.98 11.72
CA ARG A 422 52.91 2.67 11.21
C ARG A 422 53.79 3.92 11.15
N GLN A 423 53.27 5.02 10.61
CA GLN A 423 54.00 6.30 10.55
C GLN A 423 54.30 6.86 11.95
N ILE A 424 53.37 6.75 12.90
CA ILE A 424 53.60 7.15 14.29
C ILE A 424 54.73 6.32 14.91
N ARG A 425 54.74 5.00 14.68
CA ARG A 425 55.83 4.13 15.16
C ARG A 425 57.17 4.52 14.55
N GLU A 426 57.23 4.73 13.23
CA GLU A 426 58.44 5.16 12.53
C GLU A 426 58.95 6.53 13.04
N SER A 427 58.04 7.49 13.28
CA SER A 427 58.38 8.80 13.87
C SER A 427 58.85 8.70 15.32
N GLY A 428 58.24 7.81 16.11
CA GLY A 428 58.68 7.49 17.47
C GLY A 428 60.09 6.92 17.49
N GLU A 429 60.40 5.97 16.61
CA GLU A 429 61.74 5.41 16.43
C GLU A 429 62.77 6.50 16.05
N GLN A 430 62.43 7.41 15.14
CA GLN A 430 63.29 8.55 14.80
C GLN A 430 63.55 9.47 15.99
N SER A 431 62.54 9.71 16.82
CA SER A 431 62.65 10.55 18.02
C SER A 431 63.58 9.94 19.06
N VAL A 432 63.53 8.62 19.24
CA VAL A 432 64.45 7.87 20.12
C VAL A 432 65.90 7.99 19.62
N ILE A 433 66.14 7.79 18.32
CA ILE A 433 67.48 7.92 17.72
C ILE A 433 68.02 9.35 17.89
N LEU A 434 67.16 10.37 17.73
CA LEU A 434 67.55 11.76 17.94
C LEU A 434 67.93 12.04 19.40
N ALA A 435 67.19 11.47 20.35
CA ALA A 435 67.48 11.56 21.78
C ALA A 435 68.83 10.91 22.15
N GLU A 436 69.14 9.74 21.57
CA GLU A 436 70.45 9.09 21.76
C GLU A 436 71.59 9.93 21.19
N LYS A 437 71.42 10.50 19.99
CA LYS A 437 72.41 11.39 19.38
C LYS A 437 72.65 12.63 20.23
N THR A 438 71.58 13.26 20.74
CA THR A 438 71.70 14.44 21.61
C THR A 438 72.37 14.10 22.92
N ALA A 439 72.02 12.99 23.57
CA ALA A 439 72.69 12.52 24.78
C ALA A 439 74.19 12.34 24.54
N THR A 440 74.58 11.67 23.45
CA THR A 440 75.99 11.45 23.07
C THR A 440 76.72 12.77 22.82
N LEU A 441 76.06 13.72 22.17
CA LEU A 441 76.60 15.06 21.91
C LEU A 441 76.81 15.84 23.20
N THR A 442 75.86 15.75 24.15
CA THR A 442 75.98 16.36 25.47
C THR A 442 77.16 15.79 26.23
N THR A 443 77.40 14.47 26.20
CA THR A 443 78.57 13.85 26.84
C THR A 443 79.88 14.37 26.26
N ARG A 444 79.98 14.47 24.92
CA ARG A 444 81.18 15.04 24.26
C ARG A 444 81.39 16.51 24.58
N ILE A 445 80.30 17.30 24.68
CA ILE A 445 80.38 18.70 25.10
C ILE A 445 80.92 18.77 26.53
N THR A 446 80.40 17.95 27.45
CA THR A 446 80.89 17.93 28.84
C THR A 446 82.37 17.56 28.91
N GLU A 447 82.81 16.52 28.21
CA GLU A 447 84.23 16.11 28.14
C GLU A 447 85.11 17.23 27.56
N SER A 448 84.68 17.88 26.48
CA SER A 448 85.39 19.02 25.88
C SER A 448 85.45 20.23 26.84
N THR A 449 84.36 20.54 27.54
CA THR A 449 84.36 21.62 28.54
C THR A 449 85.24 21.31 29.74
N GLU A 450 85.35 20.04 30.12
CA GLU A 450 86.22 19.60 31.21
C GLU A 450 87.70 19.65 30.80
N ALA A 451 88.03 19.21 29.58
CA ALA A 451 89.35 19.41 28.98
C ALA A 451 89.71 20.90 28.84
N THR A 452 88.74 21.74 28.47
CA THR A 452 88.93 23.19 28.42
C THR A 452 89.13 23.78 29.81
N LYS A 453 88.37 23.35 30.82
CA LYS A 453 88.59 23.75 32.23
C LYS A 453 89.98 23.34 32.71
N GLN A 454 90.43 22.12 32.43
CA GLN A 454 91.77 21.66 32.77
C GLN A 454 92.84 22.53 32.10
N SER A 455 92.70 22.79 30.79
CA SER A 455 93.59 23.69 30.05
C SER A 455 93.58 25.11 30.60
N VAL A 456 92.41 25.65 30.99
CA VAL A 456 92.28 26.97 31.62
C VAL A 456 92.91 27.00 33.01
N THR A 457 92.77 25.93 33.80
CA THR A 457 93.44 25.85 35.11
C THR A 457 94.95 25.70 34.97
N GLU A 458 95.44 24.97 33.97
CA GLU A 458 96.86 24.87 33.65
C GLU A 458 97.42 26.20 33.16
N THR A 459 96.71 26.90 32.27
CA THR A 459 97.10 28.24 31.82
C THR A 459 97.01 29.28 32.92
N ALA A 460 96.04 29.19 33.83
CA ALA A 460 95.97 30.04 35.02
C ALA A 460 97.11 29.75 36.01
N ALA A 461 97.47 28.48 36.22
CA ALA A 461 98.63 28.09 37.04
C ALA A 461 99.94 28.56 36.41
N LEU A 462 100.07 28.48 35.08
CA LEU A 462 101.19 29.04 34.32
C LEU A 462 101.22 30.57 34.39
N ALA A 463 100.07 31.24 34.35
CA ALA A 463 99.97 32.70 34.50
C ALA A 463 100.35 33.16 35.91
N ILE A 464 99.93 32.46 36.97
CA ILE A 464 100.35 32.75 38.35
C ILE A 464 101.86 32.48 38.54
N LYS A 465 102.41 31.47 37.85
CA LYS A 465 103.85 31.20 37.84
C LYS A 465 104.63 32.27 37.06
N ALA A 466 104.06 32.78 35.97
CA ALA A 466 104.62 33.90 35.20
C ALA A 466 104.51 35.25 35.93
N ASP A 467 103.51 35.47 36.78
CA ASP A 467 103.39 36.69 37.60
C ASP A 467 104.40 36.72 38.76
N ARG A 468 104.90 35.56 39.18
CA ARG A 468 106.00 35.42 40.16
C ARG A 468 107.39 35.67 39.58
N ASP A 469 107.56 35.46 38.28
CA ASP A 469 108.85 35.61 37.59
C ASP A 469 108.84 36.90 36.77
N GLY A 470 109.57 37.89 37.28
CA GLY A 470 109.53 39.28 36.85
C GLY A 470 109.59 39.58 35.34
N ARG A 471 108.79 40.57 34.96
CA ARG A 471 108.97 41.59 33.89
C ARG A 471 109.81 41.16 32.68
N THR A 472 109.16 40.94 31.55
CA THR A 472 109.69 41.37 30.26
C THR A 472 108.53 41.82 29.36
N VAL A 473 108.59 43.07 28.90
CA VAL A 473 107.64 43.66 27.96
C VAL A 473 107.92 43.09 26.57
N MET A 474 106.92 42.47 25.95
CA MET A 474 106.92 42.11 24.53
C MET A 474 105.69 42.73 23.89
N VAL A 475 105.93 43.78 23.09
CA VAL A 475 104.93 44.45 22.26
C VAL A 475 104.72 43.59 21.02
N PHE A 476 103.51 43.09 20.81
CA PHE A 476 103.10 42.49 19.53
C PHE A 476 101.90 43.25 18.96
N THR A 477 102.06 43.67 17.71
CA THR A 477 101.06 44.32 16.87
C THR A 477 99.93 43.35 16.56
N VAL A 478 98.71 43.68 16.97
CA VAL A 478 97.49 42.95 16.58
C VAL A 478 97.06 43.45 15.20
N VAL A 479 97.15 42.59 14.18
CA VAL A 479 96.47 42.80 12.90
C VAL A 479 95.12 42.10 12.97
N THR A 480 94.06 42.88 13.17
CA THR A 480 92.68 42.39 13.11
C THR A 480 92.26 42.30 11.65
N ILE A 481 92.13 41.09 11.11
CA ILE A 481 91.49 40.85 9.82
C ILE A 481 90.00 40.62 10.08
N ILE A 482 89.16 41.55 9.66
CA ILE A 482 87.70 41.45 9.74
C ILE A 482 87.22 40.71 8.49
N PHE A 483 86.70 39.49 8.66
CA PHE A 483 85.92 38.82 7.62
C PHE A 483 84.44 39.11 7.83
N VAL A 484 83.87 39.99 6.99
CA VAL A 484 82.43 40.15 6.82
C VAL A 484 81.98 39.13 5.78
N SER A 485 81.14 38.17 6.17
CA SER A 485 80.44 37.29 5.22
C SER A 485 79.06 37.88 4.94
N LEU A 486 78.80 38.14 3.66
CA LEU A 486 77.56 38.69 3.12
C LEU A 486 76.46 37.61 3.12
N CYS A 487 75.27 37.98 3.58
CA CYS A 487 74.04 37.20 3.40
C CYS A 487 73.81 36.84 1.93
N SER A 488 73.29 35.64 1.68
CA SER A 488 72.42 35.38 0.54
C SER A 488 71.14 34.75 1.05
N THR A 489 70.09 35.55 1.07
CA THR A 489 68.69 35.13 0.99
C THR A 489 68.47 34.31 -0.29
N ASN A 490 67.75 33.22 -0.18
CA ASN A 490 66.70 32.81 -1.12
C ASN A 490 65.68 31.95 -0.39
#